data_AF-A0A9P3GF30-F1
#
_entry.id   AF-A0A9P3GF30-F1
#
_cell.length_a   1.000
_cell.length_b   1.000
_cell.length_c   1.000
_cell.angle_alpha   90.00
_cell.angle_beta   90.00
_cell.angle_gamma   90.00
#
_symmetry.space_group_name_H-M   'P 1'
#
loop_
_entity.id
_entity.type
_entity.pdbx_description
1 polymer ?
#
loop_
_entity_poly.entity_id
_entity_poly.type
_entity_poly.pdbx_seq_one_letter_code
_entity_poly.pdbx_strand_id
1 'polypeptide(L)'
;MYALPPLLPHTTTSLALTPSWGESAGASSVALQTLTHGGDTRDLFRGASMQSGSPPVVRGQADCDGRTGCAPAPDTLECLRGVTFAALLQAIDQSPSITSRQRWRWRGCPADGVFLADDPQVLVQQELVADMPFVTSDCDDGTIFAPPNLNITTAAQLRAYFTEFFLPTASAAQLATLLALYPADPAQGAHFGTRARDALSPQ
;
A
#
# COMPACT_ATOMS: atom_id res chain seq x y z
N MET A 1 60.63 18.85 2.76
CA MET A 1 59.61 18.51 1.75
C MET A 1 58.56 17.68 2.44
N TYR A 2 57.36 18.21 2.65
CA TYR A 2 56.08 17.50 2.56
C TYR A 2 55.02 18.60 2.43
N ALA A 3 54.62 18.88 1.20
CA ALA A 3 53.55 19.81 0.89
C ALA A 3 52.23 19.15 1.30
N LEU A 4 51.45 19.82 2.15
CA LEU A 4 50.06 19.47 2.36
C LEU A 4 49.30 19.68 1.04
N PRO A 5 48.47 18.72 0.59
CA PRO A 5 47.67 18.93 -0.62
C PRO A 5 46.58 19.98 -0.33
N PRO A 6 46.16 20.75 -1.35
CA PRO A 6 45.13 21.76 -1.17
C PRO A 6 43.77 21.08 -0.93
N LEU A 7 43.02 21.60 0.03
CA LEU A 7 41.62 21.25 0.24
C LEU A 7 40.83 21.64 -1.03
N LEU A 8 40.34 20.64 -1.76
CA LEU A 8 39.36 20.84 -2.82
C LEU A 8 38.05 21.36 -2.19
N PRO A 9 37.44 22.43 -2.72
CA PRO A 9 36.14 22.87 -2.26
C PRO A 9 35.08 22.00 -2.93
N HIS A 10 34.68 20.91 -2.28
CA HIS A 10 33.43 20.25 -2.63
C HIS A 10 32.29 20.94 -1.89
N THR A 11 31.88 22.10 -2.41
CA THR A 11 30.52 22.58 -2.25
C THR A 11 29.61 21.73 -3.11
N THR A 12 29.26 20.54 -2.61
CA THR A 12 27.99 19.89 -2.93
C THR A 12 27.17 19.91 -1.67
N THR A 13 26.14 20.76 -1.68
CA THR A 13 25.12 20.85 -0.65
C THR A 13 24.67 19.44 -0.29
N SER A 14 24.90 19.03 0.95
CA SER A 14 24.64 17.70 1.49
C SER A 14 23.13 17.41 1.52
N LEU A 15 22.55 17.03 0.38
CA LEU A 15 21.29 16.28 0.33
C LEU A 15 21.51 14.81 0.75
N ALA A 16 22.76 14.32 0.69
CA ALA A 16 23.18 12.93 0.93
C ALA A 16 23.12 12.44 2.41
N LEU A 17 22.45 13.17 3.30
CA LEU A 17 22.25 12.77 4.70
C LEU A 17 20.77 12.64 5.10
N THR A 18 19.82 12.95 4.22
CA THR A 18 18.41 12.94 4.60
C THR A 18 17.81 11.54 4.43
N PRO A 19 17.42 10.85 5.51
CA PRO A 19 16.62 9.64 5.38
C PRO A 19 15.23 10.00 4.85
N SER A 20 14.67 9.15 3.99
CA SER A 20 13.27 9.24 3.59
C SER A 20 12.39 8.77 4.75
N TRP A 21 11.26 9.43 4.97
CA TRP A 21 10.31 9.08 6.02
C TRP A 21 8.89 9.10 5.46
N GLY A 22 8.07 8.16 5.92
CA GLY A 22 6.65 8.14 5.61
C GLY A 22 5.84 7.33 6.62
N GLU A 23 4.56 7.67 6.71
CA GLU A 23 3.53 6.97 7.48
C GLU A 23 2.45 6.46 6.51
N SER A 24 1.92 5.25 6.74
CA SER A 24 0.84 4.64 5.95
C SER A 24 1.12 4.60 4.44
N ALA A 25 0.33 5.31 3.63
CA ALA A 25 0.56 5.45 2.19
C ALA A 25 1.93 6.09 1.89
N GLY A 26 2.42 6.98 2.75
CA GLY A 26 3.76 7.55 2.69
C GLY A 26 4.85 6.52 2.97
N ALA A 27 4.66 5.65 3.96
CA ALA A 27 5.59 4.54 4.24
C ALA A 27 5.67 3.57 3.06
N SER A 28 4.51 3.22 2.49
CA SER A 28 4.43 2.43 1.25
C SER A 28 5.13 3.14 0.08
N SER A 29 5.00 4.46 -0.03
CA SER A 29 5.69 5.25 -1.06
C SER A 29 7.21 5.23 -0.87
N VAL A 30 7.69 5.37 0.37
CA VAL A 30 9.12 5.22 0.70
C VAL A 30 9.61 3.82 0.31
N ALA A 31 8.84 2.78 0.63
CA ALA A 31 9.17 1.42 0.24
C ALA A 31 9.28 1.29 -1.29
N LEU A 32 8.32 1.83 -2.06
CA LEU A 32 8.40 1.82 -3.53
C LEU A 32 9.62 2.58 -4.07
N GLN A 33 10.03 3.68 -3.43
CA GLN A 33 11.27 4.39 -3.80
C GLN A 33 12.53 3.56 -3.54
N THR A 34 12.50 2.58 -2.63
CA THR A 34 13.62 1.62 -2.45
C THR A 34 13.62 0.49 -3.47
N LEU A 35 12.54 0.29 -4.24
CA LEU A 35 12.40 -0.81 -5.21
C LEU A 35 12.51 -0.33 -6.66
N THR A 36 12.19 0.95 -6.92
CA THR A 36 12.27 1.51 -8.25
C THR A 36 13.68 1.39 -8.84
N HIS A 37 13.77 1.28 -10.16
CA HIS A 37 15.04 1.20 -10.89
C HIS A 37 15.96 0.05 -10.42
N GLY A 38 15.39 -1.05 -9.92
CA GLY A 38 16.17 -2.20 -9.44
C GLY A 38 16.90 -1.93 -8.12
N GLY A 39 16.40 -1.01 -7.30
CA GLY A 39 17.03 -0.61 -6.03
C GLY A 39 18.03 0.54 -6.14
N ASP A 40 18.22 1.13 -7.33
CA ASP A 40 19.08 2.30 -7.49
C ASP A 40 18.35 3.60 -7.08
N THR A 41 18.64 4.07 -5.87
CA THR A 41 18.10 5.32 -5.32
C THR A 41 18.73 6.58 -5.92
N ARG A 42 19.78 6.45 -6.75
CA ARG A 42 20.55 7.55 -7.35
C ARG A 42 21.05 8.57 -6.32
N ASP A 43 21.45 8.09 -5.15
CA ASP A 43 21.89 8.89 -4.01
C ASP A 43 20.85 9.92 -3.51
N LEU A 44 19.57 9.76 -3.84
CA LEU A 44 18.50 10.69 -3.44
C LEU A 44 18.21 10.64 -1.93
N PHE A 45 18.41 9.48 -1.29
CA PHE A 45 18.25 9.28 0.15
C PHE A 45 19.12 8.11 0.62
N ARG A 46 19.53 8.12 1.89
CA ARG A 46 20.55 7.19 2.45
C ARG A 46 20.07 6.37 3.64
N GLY A 47 18.83 6.59 4.05
CA GLY A 47 18.10 5.72 4.97
C GLY A 47 16.60 5.80 4.69
N ALA A 48 15.83 4.85 5.17
CA ALA A 48 14.37 4.89 5.10
C ALA A 48 13.74 4.63 6.47
N SER A 49 12.66 5.35 6.78
CA SER A 49 11.84 5.12 7.96
C SER A 49 10.39 4.98 7.55
N MET A 50 9.85 3.78 7.69
CA MET A 50 8.53 3.37 7.21
C MET A 50 7.64 3.04 8.41
N GLN A 51 6.64 3.87 8.70
CA GLN A 51 5.71 3.64 9.80
C GLN A 51 4.37 3.15 9.26
N SER A 52 3.91 1.99 9.70
CA SER A 52 2.61 1.43 9.31
C SER A 52 2.49 1.20 7.80
N GLY A 53 3.52 0.64 7.17
CA GLY A 53 3.53 0.43 5.74
C GLY A 53 4.77 -0.27 5.19
N SER A 54 4.56 -1.02 4.11
CA SER A 54 5.54 -1.85 3.44
C SER A 54 5.32 -1.78 1.91
N PRO A 55 6.15 -2.45 1.08
CA PRO A 55 5.83 -2.62 -0.33
C PRO A 55 4.38 -3.13 -0.51
N PRO A 56 3.50 -2.38 -1.20
CA PRO A 56 2.09 -2.72 -1.26
C PRO A 56 1.88 -3.97 -2.12
N VAL A 57 0.85 -4.73 -1.79
CA VAL A 57 0.34 -5.76 -2.71
C VAL A 57 -0.50 -5.07 -3.77
N VAL A 58 0.02 -5.03 -4.98
CA VAL A 58 -0.62 -4.42 -6.13
C VAL A 58 -1.66 -5.38 -6.68
N ARG A 59 -2.88 -4.89 -6.97
CA ARG A 59 -4.02 -5.77 -7.30
C ARG A 59 -4.75 -5.33 -8.56
N GLY A 60 -4.06 -4.87 -9.60
CA GLY A 60 -4.68 -4.52 -10.89
C GLY A 60 -5.34 -3.13 -10.94
N GLN A 61 -5.98 -2.77 -12.05
CA GLN A 61 -6.53 -1.43 -12.28
C GLN A 61 -7.89 -1.23 -11.60
N ALA A 62 -8.12 -0.03 -11.06
CA ALA A 62 -9.44 0.43 -10.62
C ALA A 62 -10.25 0.93 -11.84
N ASP A 63 -11.57 0.69 -11.85
CA ASP A 63 -12.50 1.16 -12.88
C ASP A 63 -12.79 2.66 -12.70
N CYS A 64 -11.90 3.53 -13.19
CA CYS A 64 -12.11 4.99 -13.16
C CYS A 64 -12.92 5.51 -14.36
N ASP A 65 -12.99 4.77 -15.46
CA ASP A 65 -13.42 5.32 -16.76
C ASP A 65 -14.94 5.34 -16.97
N GLY A 66 -15.70 4.51 -16.26
CA GLY A 66 -17.13 4.32 -16.51
C GLY A 66 -18.04 5.47 -16.05
N ARG A 67 -17.51 6.44 -15.29
CA ARG A 67 -18.34 7.40 -14.52
C ARG A 67 -18.29 8.84 -15.01
N THR A 68 -17.36 9.15 -15.92
CA THR A 68 -17.21 10.49 -16.52
C THR A 68 -17.90 10.62 -17.87
N GLY A 69 -18.52 9.55 -18.38
CA GLY A 69 -19.10 9.48 -19.73
C GLY A 69 -18.07 9.35 -20.85
N CYS A 70 -16.78 9.16 -20.51
CA CYS A 70 -15.72 8.98 -21.48
C CYS A 70 -15.61 7.56 -22.05
N ALA A 71 -16.38 6.60 -21.53
CA ALA A 71 -16.51 5.29 -22.14
C ALA A 71 -17.78 5.23 -23.02
N PRO A 72 -17.71 4.72 -24.28
CA PRO A 72 -16.57 4.16 -24.98
C PRO A 72 -15.94 5.15 -25.99
N ALA A 73 -15.31 6.24 -25.52
CA ALA A 73 -14.58 7.14 -26.42
C ALA A 73 -13.35 6.42 -27.02
N PRO A 74 -12.98 6.69 -28.29
CA PRO A 74 -11.80 6.10 -28.92
C PRO A 74 -10.48 6.41 -28.18
N ASP A 75 -10.39 7.60 -27.58
CA ASP A 75 -9.32 8.00 -26.67
C ASP A 75 -9.94 8.45 -25.35
N THR A 76 -10.07 7.50 -24.41
CA THR A 76 -10.66 7.74 -23.10
C THR A 76 -9.85 8.73 -22.27
N LEU A 77 -8.51 8.73 -22.42
CA LEU A 77 -7.62 9.60 -21.65
C LEU A 77 -7.74 11.05 -22.12
N GLU A 78 -7.79 11.28 -23.43
CA GLU A 78 -8.00 12.62 -23.96
C GLU A 78 -9.39 13.16 -23.60
N CYS A 79 -10.42 12.31 -23.66
CA CYS A 79 -11.74 12.68 -23.15
C CYS A 79 -11.68 13.11 -21.67
N LEU A 80 -11.03 12.32 -20.81
CA LEU A 80 -10.90 12.60 -19.38
C LEU A 80 -10.19 13.94 -19.11
N ARG A 81 -9.17 14.29 -19.90
CA ARG A 81 -8.48 15.59 -19.80
C ARG A 81 -9.39 16.79 -20.14
N GLY A 82 -10.40 16.58 -20.97
CA GLY A 82 -11.40 17.59 -21.33
C GLY A 82 -12.58 17.70 -20.35
N VAL A 83 -12.72 16.77 -19.41
CA VAL A 83 -13.80 16.80 -18.40
C VAL A 83 -13.59 17.97 -17.44
N THR A 84 -14.67 18.64 -17.06
CA THR A 84 -14.59 19.73 -16.08
C THR A 84 -14.13 19.19 -14.73
N PHE A 85 -13.39 19.98 -13.96
CA PHE A 85 -12.95 19.60 -12.62
C PHE A 85 -14.10 19.08 -11.74
N ALA A 86 -15.26 19.74 -11.78
CA ALA A 86 -16.42 19.35 -10.99
C ALA A 86 -16.97 17.96 -11.37
N ALA A 87 -17.07 17.67 -12.68
CA ALA A 87 -17.53 16.36 -13.14
C ALA A 87 -16.51 15.26 -12.85
N LEU A 88 -15.21 15.56 -12.96
CA LEU A 88 -14.15 14.63 -12.62
C LEU A 88 -14.13 14.32 -11.11
N LEU A 89 -14.22 15.36 -10.25
CA LEU A 89 -14.30 15.19 -8.81
C LEU A 89 -15.53 14.37 -8.41
N GLN A 90 -16.69 14.66 -8.98
CA GLN A 90 -17.90 13.89 -8.72
C GLN A 90 -17.75 12.42 -9.11
N ALA A 91 -17.06 12.11 -10.21
CA ALA A 91 -16.80 10.74 -10.62
C ALA A 91 -15.82 10.03 -9.66
N ILE A 92 -14.77 10.72 -9.22
CA ILE A 92 -13.78 10.21 -8.24
C ILE A 92 -14.44 9.94 -6.89
N ASP A 93 -15.29 10.86 -6.40
CA ASP A 93 -15.97 10.75 -5.10
C ASP A 93 -16.96 9.58 -5.00
N GLN A 94 -17.39 9.02 -6.13
CA GLN A 94 -18.18 7.79 -6.14
C GLN A 94 -17.34 6.54 -5.83
N SER A 95 -16.00 6.64 -5.85
CA SER A 95 -15.11 5.52 -5.55
C SER A 95 -15.23 5.12 -4.08
N PRO A 96 -15.10 3.82 -3.75
CA PRO A 96 -15.12 3.39 -2.36
C PRO A 96 -14.05 4.09 -1.53
N SER A 97 -14.46 4.70 -0.41
CA SER A 97 -13.53 5.26 0.58
C SER A 97 -12.65 4.16 1.20
N ILE A 98 -11.45 4.52 1.65
CA ILE A 98 -10.55 3.66 2.44
C ILE A 98 -11.19 3.18 3.75
N THR A 99 -12.17 3.93 4.28
CA THR A 99 -12.96 3.57 5.45
C THR A 99 -14.30 2.92 5.10
N SER A 100 -14.49 2.47 3.85
CA SER A 100 -15.70 1.76 3.45
C SER A 100 -15.50 0.24 3.49
N ARG A 101 -16.61 -0.50 3.60
CA ARG A 101 -16.62 -1.96 3.47
C ARG A 101 -15.97 -2.44 2.16
N GLN A 102 -16.11 -1.66 1.10
CA GLN A 102 -15.63 -1.98 -0.24
C GLN A 102 -14.22 -1.44 -0.53
N ARG A 103 -13.46 -1.01 0.50
CA ARG A 103 -12.12 -0.40 0.34
C ARG A 103 -11.17 -1.19 -0.55
N TRP A 104 -11.25 -2.52 -0.50
CA TRP A 104 -10.41 -3.43 -1.28
C TRP A 104 -10.74 -3.49 -2.78
N ARG A 105 -11.82 -2.83 -3.22
CA ARG A 105 -12.07 -2.57 -4.64
C ARG A 105 -11.10 -1.54 -5.22
N TRP A 106 -10.48 -0.70 -4.38
CA TRP A 106 -9.35 0.11 -4.80
C TRP A 106 -8.12 -0.79 -4.92
N ARG A 107 -7.56 -0.87 -6.12
CA ARG A 107 -6.56 -1.90 -6.47
C ARG A 107 -5.12 -1.39 -6.60
N GLY A 108 -4.89 -0.13 -6.21
CA GLY A 108 -3.58 0.52 -6.29
C GLY A 108 -3.15 0.79 -7.73
N CYS A 109 -1.97 1.39 -7.89
CA CYS A 109 -1.36 1.51 -9.21
C CYS A 109 -0.65 0.19 -9.55
N PRO A 110 -0.95 -0.46 -10.69
CA PRO A 110 -0.16 -1.58 -11.20
C PRO A 110 1.32 -1.17 -11.37
N ALA A 111 2.23 -2.16 -11.30
CA ALA A 111 3.57 -1.97 -11.82
C ALA A 111 3.47 -1.53 -13.30
N ASP A 112 4.17 -0.44 -13.66
CA ASP A 112 4.10 0.17 -14.98
C ASP A 112 5.18 -0.35 -15.95
N GLY A 113 6.06 -1.23 -15.47
CA GLY A 113 7.19 -1.79 -16.21
C GLY A 113 8.36 -0.83 -16.38
N VAL A 114 8.27 0.40 -15.84
CA VAL A 114 9.30 1.45 -16.02
C VAL A 114 9.76 1.99 -14.68
N PHE A 115 8.84 2.60 -13.92
CA PHE A 115 9.12 3.04 -12.55
C PHE A 115 9.17 1.82 -11.62
N LEU A 116 8.20 0.92 -11.72
CA LEU A 116 8.22 -0.39 -11.07
C LEU A 116 8.28 -1.46 -12.16
N ALA A 117 9.41 -2.17 -12.24
CA ALA A 117 9.63 -3.18 -13.27
C ALA A 117 8.71 -4.41 -13.12
N ASP A 118 8.27 -4.69 -11.90
CA ASP A 118 7.37 -5.79 -11.55
C ASP A 118 6.60 -5.45 -10.26
N ASP A 119 5.73 -6.34 -9.81
CA ASP A 119 5.02 -6.21 -8.55
C ASP A 119 6.01 -6.05 -7.38
N PRO A 120 5.75 -5.15 -6.42
CA PRO A 120 6.71 -4.83 -5.35
C PRO A 120 7.16 -6.05 -4.53
N GLN A 121 6.27 -7.03 -4.34
CA GLN A 121 6.57 -8.29 -3.65
C GLN A 121 7.57 -9.17 -4.43
N VAL A 122 7.49 -9.16 -5.76
CA VAL A 122 8.41 -9.89 -6.64
C VAL A 122 9.79 -9.22 -6.61
N LEU A 123 9.85 -7.89 -6.67
CA LEU A 123 11.11 -7.15 -6.60
C LEU A 123 11.87 -7.42 -5.30
N VAL A 124 11.16 -7.45 -4.16
CA VAL A 124 11.75 -7.83 -2.86
C VAL A 124 12.30 -9.26 -2.89
N GLN A 125 11.55 -10.22 -3.45
CA GLN A 125 12.00 -11.63 -3.55
C GLN A 125 13.20 -11.81 -4.48
N GLN A 126 13.37 -10.91 -5.45
CA GLN A 126 14.51 -10.87 -6.36
C GLN A 126 15.71 -10.09 -5.79
N GLU A 127 15.63 -9.63 -4.55
CA GLU A 127 16.65 -8.79 -3.90
C GLU A 127 16.89 -7.46 -4.63
N LEU A 128 15.92 -7.00 -5.43
CA LEU A 128 15.93 -5.70 -6.11
C LEU A 128 15.44 -4.61 -5.16
N VAL A 129 16.18 -4.44 -4.06
CA VAL A 129 15.93 -3.46 -3.02
C VAL A 129 17.20 -2.64 -2.83
N ALA A 130 17.06 -1.34 -2.61
CA ALA A 130 18.18 -0.47 -2.31
C ALA A 130 18.99 -0.98 -1.11
N ASP A 131 20.31 -1.09 -1.29
CA ASP A 131 21.24 -1.48 -0.23
C ASP A 131 21.49 -0.29 0.71
N MET A 132 20.61 -0.14 1.69
CA MET A 132 20.64 0.97 2.63
C MET A 132 19.96 0.62 3.96
N PRO A 133 20.31 1.31 5.06
CA PRO A 133 19.63 1.12 6.34
C PRO A 133 18.16 1.56 6.26
N PHE A 134 17.26 0.75 6.80
CA PHE A 134 15.87 1.16 7.00
C PHE A 134 15.31 0.70 8.34
N VAL A 135 14.34 1.45 8.84
CA VAL A 135 13.54 1.13 10.01
C VAL A 135 12.09 0.98 9.56
N THR A 136 11.44 -0.09 9.99
CA THR A 136 10.01 -0.31 9.77
C THR A 136 9.32 -0.70 11.06
N SER A 137 8.05 -0.31 11.23
CA SER A 137 7.25 -0.66 12.40
C SER A 137 5.76 -0.68 12.09
N ASP A 138 5.05 -1.68 12.60
CA ASP A 138 3.59 -1.81 12.58
C ASP A 138 3.11 -2.28 13.96
N CYS A 139 1.84 -2.03 14.33
CA CYS A 139 1.24 -2.56 15.56
C CYS A 139 -0.19 -3.09 15.31
N ASP A 140 -1.21 -2.39 15.82
CA ASP A 140 -2.64 -2.76 15.71
C ASP A 140 -3.36 -1.96 14.60
N ASP A 141 -2.70 -1.77 13.45
CA ASP A 141 -3.12 -0.85 12.38
C ASP A 141 -4.45 -1.26 11.72
N GLY A 142 -4.86 -2.52 11.88
CA GLY A 142 -6.12 -3.03 11.34
C GLY A 142 -7.38 -2.50 12.04
N THR A 143 -7.27 -2.12 13.32
CA THR A 143 -8.42 -1.79 14.18
C THR A 143 -9.21 -0.59 13.69
N ILE A 144 -8.53 0.46 13.20
CA ILE A 144 -9.16 1.67 12.64
C ILE A 144 -10.01 1.37 11.39
N PHE A 145 -9.77 0.25 10.72
CA PHE A 145 -10.48 -0.15 9.51
C PHE A 145 -11.56 -1.23 9.74
N ALA A 146 -11.73 -1.70 10.97
CA ALA A 146 -12.75 -2.68 11.34
C ALA A 146 -14.19 -2.14 11.36
N PRO A 147 -14.49 -0.89 11.76
CA PRO A 147 -15.87 -0.41 11.95
C PRO A 147 -16.87 -0.66 10.80
N PRO A 148 -16.49 -0.53 9.51
CA PRO A 148 -17.39 -0.80 8.39
C PRO A 148 -17.80 -2.26 8.23
N ASN A 149 -17.16 -3.17 8.97
CA ASN A 149 -17.32 -4.61 8.90
C ASN A 149 -17.90 -5.22 10.19
N LEU A 150 -18.36 -4.42 11.16
CA LEU A 150 -18.89 -4.92 12.44
C LEU A 150 -20.15 -5.80 12.32
N ASN A 151 -20.78 -5.84 11.15
CA ASN A 151 -21.87 -6.76 10.85
C ASN A 151 -21.38 -8.19 10.53
N ILE A 152 -20.07 -8.40 10.36
CA ILE A 152 -19.44 -9.71 10.22
C ILE A 152 -19.23 -10.26 11.63
N THR A 153 -19.95 -11.33 11.95
CA THR A 153 -19.96 -11.93 13.30
C THR A 153 -19.70 -13.43 13.27
N THR A 154 -19.44 -14.00 12.09
CA THR A 154 -19.21 -15.43 11.90
C THR A 154 -18.14 -15.67 10.84
N ALA A 155 -17.39 -16.78 10.98
CA ALA A 155 -16.37 -17.17 10.01
C ALA A 155 -16.94 -17.34 8.58
N ALA A 156 -18.20 -17.77 8.46
CA ALA A 156 -18.88 -17.88 7.16
C ALA A 156 -19.09 -16.51 6.48
N GLN A 157 -19.48 -15.49 7.26
CA GLN A 157 -19.61 -14.12 6.77
C GLN A 157 -18.24 -13.50 6.44
N LEU A 158 -17.22 -13.76 7.26
CA LEU A 158 -15.86 -13.30 7.01
C LEU A 158 -15.28 -13.92 5.73
N ARG A 159 -15.51 -15.23 5.54
CA ARG A 159 -15.16 -15.93 4.29
C ARG A 159 -15.81 -15.27 3.08
N ALA A 160 -17.13 -15.02 3.14
CA ALA A 160 -17.86 -14.39 2.05
C ALA A 160 -17.31 -12.98 1.75
N TYR A 161 -16.99 -12.21 2.78
CA TYR A 161 -16.36 -10.89 2.63
C TYR A 161 -15.00 -10.97 1.93
N PHE A 162 -14.14 -11.91 2.33
CA PHE A 162 -12.85 -12.10 1.67
C PHE A 162 -13.02 -12.52 0.21
N THR A 163 -13.90 -13.47 -0.10
CA THR A 163 -14.16 -13.88 -1.49
C THR A 163 -14.69 -12.72 -2.34
N GLU A 164 -15.57 -11.86 -1.80
CA GLU A 164 -16.16 -10.78 -2.59
C GLU A 164 -15.20 -9.60 -2.81
N PHE A 165 -14.50 -9.17 -1.76
CA PHE A 165 -13.80 -7.88 -1.79
C PHE A 165 -12.28 -7.98 -1.75
N PHE A 166 -11.70 -8.99 -1.11
CA PHE A 166 -10.26 -9.00 -0.79
C PHE A 166 -9.45 -10.01 -1.62
N LEU A 167 -9.90 -11.27 -1.65
CA LEU A 167 -9.23 -12.42 -2.25
C LEU A 167 -10.18 -13.18 -3.21
N PRO A 168 -10.67 -12.54 -4.29
CA PRO A 168 -11.63 -13.17 -5.20
C PRO A 168 -11.08 -14.38 -5.95
N THR A 169 -9.76 -14.50 -6.06
CA THR A 169 -9.07 -15.63 -6.73
C THR A 169 -8.58 -16.71 -5.76
N ALA A 170 -8.74 -16.53 -4.45
CA ALA A 170 -8.27 -17.52 -3.48
C ALA A 170 -9.16 -18.78 -3.49
N SER A 171 -8.52 -19.94 -3.44
CA SER A 171 -9.21 -21.22 -3.30
C SER A 171 -9.88 -21.37 -1.92
N ALA A 172 -10.89 -22.23 -1.85
CA ALA A 172 -11.56 -22.55 -0.59
C ALA A 172 -10.60 -23.08 0.48
N ALA A 173 -9.57 -23.85 0.08
CA ALA A 173 -8.54 -24.36 0.98
C ALA A 173 -7.67 -23.23 1.55
N GLN A 174 -7.25 -22.27 0.71
CA GLN A 174 -6.47 -21.10 1.18
C GLN A 174 -7.28 -20.24 2.16
N LEU A 175 -8.57 -20.00 1.88
CA LEU A 175 -9.45 -19.27 2.79
C LEU A 175 -9.69 -20.03 4.10
N ALA A 176 -9.79 -21.35 4.06
CA ALA A 176 -9.91 -22.17 5.27
C ALA A 176 -8.64 -22.08 6.13
N THR A 177 -7.46 -22.16 5.52
CA THR A 177 -6.19 -21.96 6.23
C THR A 177 -6.11 -20.56 6.84
N LEU A 178 -6.50 -19.52 6.10
CA LEU A 178 -6.50 -18.14 6.61
C LEU A 178 -7.40 -18.00 7.85
N LEU A 179 -8.62 -18.53 7.81
CA LEU A 179 -9.55 -18.45 8.95
C LEU A 179 -9.13 -19.31 10.14
N ALA A 180 -8.32 -20.35 9.92
CA ALA A 180 -7.72 -21.13 11.01
C ALA A 180 -6.57 -20.36 11.70
N LEU A 181 -5.83 -19.53 10.95
CA LEU A 181 -4.76 -18.68 11.50
C LEU A 181 -5.29 -17.46 12.26
N TYR A 182 -6.52 -17.02 11.97
CA TYR A 182 -7.19 -15.90 12.64
C TYR A 182 -8.51 -16.36 13.28
N PRO A 183 -8.46 -17.06 14.43
CA PRO A 183 -9.64 -17.61 15.09
C PRO A 183 -10.53 -16.52 15.69
N ALA A 184 -11.80 -16.86 15.95
CA ALA A 184 -12.77 -15.97 16.59
C ALA A 184 -12.54 -15.73 18.09
N ASP A 185 -11.46 -16.25 18.67
CA ASP A 185 -11.11 -16.04 20.08
C ASP A 185 -10.69 -14.58 20.30
N PRO A 186 -11.45 -13.78 21.06
CA PRO A 186 -11.13 -12.36 21.26
C PRO A 186 -9.77 -12.13 21.92
N ALA A 187 -9.25 -13.11 22.68
CA ALA A 187 -7.92 -12.99 23.28
C ALA A 187 -6.77 -13.06 22.26
N GLN A 188 -7.05 -13.50 21.04
CA GLN A 188 -6.12 -13.55 19.91
C GLN A 188 -6.35 -12.43 18.90
N GLY A 189 -7.32 -11.54 19.15
CA GLY A 189 -7.61 -10.38 18.32
C GLY A 189 -6.65 -9.20 18.52
N ALA A 190 -6.87 -8.14 17.74
CA ALA A 190 -6.13 -6.88 17.86
C ALA A 190 -6.48 -6.14 19.16
N HIS A 191 -5.57 -5.28 19.63
CA HIS A 191 -5.39 -4.90 21.05
C HIS A 191 -4.83 -6.06 21.86
N PHE A 192 -3.68 -6.55 21.42
CA PHE A 192 -3.06 -7.73 22.01
C PHE A 192 -2.85 -7.58 23.52
N GLY A 193 -3.19 -8.62 24.27
CA GLY A 193 -3.03 -8.64 25.72
C GLY A 193 -4.18 -8.02 26.53
N THR A 194 -5.22 -7.49 25.89
CA THR A 194 -6.40 -6.94 26.60
C THR A 194 -7.52 -7.98 26.78
N ARG A 195 -7.34 -9.19 26.24
CA ARG A 195 -8.35 -10.27 26.21
C ARG A 195 -9.61 -9.78 25.49
N ALA A 196 -10.79 -10.10 26.02
CA ALA A 196 -12.06 -9.66 25.46
C ALA A 196 -12.45 -8.21 25.78
N ARG A 197 -11.60 -7.42 26.45
CA ARG A 197 -11.98 -6.08 26.94
C ARG A 197 -12.16 -5.05 25.84
N ASP A 198 -11.33 -5.13 24.80
CA ASP A 198 -11.32 -4.17 23.68
C ASP A 198 -11.73 -4.83 22.35
N ALA A 199 -12.44 -5.97 22.43
CA ALA A 199 -12.91 -6.68 21.26
C ALA A 199 -13.99 -5.87 20.53
N LEU A 200 -13.73 -5.54 19.25
CA LEU A 200 -14.65 -4.75 18.42
C LEU A 200 -15.83 -5.58 17.88
N SER A 201 -15.60 -6.87 17.61
CA SER A 201 -16.58 -7.82 17.08
C SER A 201 -16.28 -9.24 17.59
N PRO A 202 -17.28 -10.15 17.57
CA PRO A 202 -17.09 -11.56 17.94
C PRO A 202 -16.37 -12.39 16.86
N GLN A 203 -16.00 -11.79 15.73
CA GLN A 203 -15.30 -12.39 14.60
C GLN A 203 -14.38 -11.37 13.96
#